data_AF-A0A6P7GTX0-F1
#
_entry.id   AF-A0A6P7GTX0-F1
#
_cell.length_a   1.000
_cell.length_b   1.000
_cell.length_c   1.000
_cell.angle_alpha   90.00
_cell.angle_beta   90.00
_cell.angle_gamma   90.00
#
_symmetry.space_group_name_H-M   'P 1'
#
loop_
_entity.id
_entity.type
_entity.pdbx_description
1 polymer ?
#
loop_
_entity_poly.entity_id
_entity_poly.type
_entity_poly.pdbx_seq_one_letter_code
_entity_poly.pdbx_strand_id
1 'polypeptide(L)'
;MCDHKSSTKTLMLEHYKLKHAITLAEKESLTFSNEGKFLEWKLSVENNDKNNFVLLRPKGSTAGGKSISTFYCFRDGYFKSKGSNIRREKISGSNKINAHCPAKMKVITHPTGEIIVEFFKTHVGHQNEVGRMRLSKEEREEIAKNIASKIPFQNILDNIRTSLSNDEVQRRDLITRQDIKNIARDYNLKVEGVRHNNDSTSVHSWVEEMQKMVRL
;
A
#
# COMPACT_ATOMS: atom_id res chain seq x y z
N MET A 1 -2.83 9.05 -21.65
CA MET A 1 -3.78 7.92 -21.73
C MET A 1 -4.92 8.33 -22.64
N CYS A 2 -5.50 7.40 -23.40
CA CYS A 2 -6.69 7.66 -24.21
C CYS A 2 -7.98 7.49 -23.39
N ASP A 3 -9.11 7.96 -23.90
CA ASP A 3 -10.41 7.90 -23.21
C ASP A 3 -11.17 6.57 -23.41
N HIS A 4 -10.48 5.53 -23.87
CA HIS A 4 -11.11 4.23 -24.13
C HIS A 4 -11.55 3.58 -22.82
N LYS A 5 -12.78 3.05 -22.81
CA LYS A 5 -13.35 2.27 -21.71
C LYS A 5 -13.72 0.89 -22.22
N SER A 6 -13.30 -0.14 -21.50
CA SER A 6 -13.64 -1.52 -21.81
C SER A 6 -14.41 -2.16 -20.66
N SER A 7 -15.40 -2.97 -21.00
CA SER A 7 -16.22 -3.73 -20.04
C SER A 7 -15.48 -4.92 -19.43
N THR A 8 -14.45 -5.43 -20.11
CA THR A 8 -13.65 -6.58 -19.66
C THR A 8 -12.16 -6.28 -19.71
N LYS A 9 -11.39 -7.03 -18.91
CA LYS A 9 -9.93 -6.95 -18.90
C LYS A 9 -9.33 -7.34 -20.25
N THR A 10 -9.83 -8.41 -20.88
CA THR A 10 -9.33 -8.91 -22.16
C THR A 10 -9.43 -7.85 -23.26
N LEU A 11 -10.58 -7.19 -23.38
CA LEU A 11 -10.79 -6.13 -24.37
C LEU A 11 -9.84 -4.94 -24.14
N MET A 12 -9.56 -4.58 -22.89
CA MET A 12 -8.60 -3.52 -22.59
C MET A 12 -7.16 -3.91 -22.97
N LEU A 13 -6.78 -5.18 -22.75
CA LEU A 13 -5.45 -5.66 -23.15
C LEU A 13 -5.28 -5.69 -24.67
N GLU A 14 -6.32 -6.07 -25.41
CA GLU A 14 -6.34 -6.00 -26.87
C GLU A 14 -6.26 -4.54 -27.36
N HIS A 15 -6.97 -3.63 -26.70
CA HIS A 15 -6.89 -2.20 -27.00
C HIS A 15 -5.46 -1.67 -26.84
N TYR A 16 -4.76 -2.01 -25.75
CA TYR A 16 -3.37 -1.61 -25.55
C TYR A 16 -2.45 -2.12 -26.66
N LYS A 17 -2.65 -3.35 -27.12
CA LYS A 17 -1.89 -3.91 -28.24
C LYS A 17 -2.19 -3.20 -29.56
N LEU A 18 -3.47 -3.08 -29.90
CA LEU A 18 -3.90 -2.63 -31.24
C LEU A 18 -3.84 -1.12 -31.45
N LYS A 19 -4.10 -0.32 -30.40
CA LYS A 19 -4.19 1.14 -30.50
C LYS A 19 -2.95 1.86 -29.97
N HIS A 20 -2.17 1.20 -29.13
CA HIS A 20 -0.99 1.81 -28.51
C HIS A 20 0.30 1.03 -28.79
N ALA A 21 0.24 -0.07 -29.56
CA ALA A 21 1.39 -0.93 -29.87
C ALA A 21 2.15 -1.38 -28.60
N ILE A 22 1.43 -1.53 -27.48
CA ILE A 22 2.03 -1.94 -26.21
C ILE A 22 2.16 -3.45 -26.20
N THR A 23 3.40 -3.92 -26.24
CA THR A 23 3.75 -5.33 -26.04
C THR A 23 3.75 -5.65 -24.55
N LEU A 24 2.85 -6.54 -24.14
CA LEU A 24 2.85 -7.07 -22.78
C LEU A 24 3.97 -8.10 -22.66
N ALA A 25 4.74 -8.04 -21.57
CA ALA A 25 5.71 -9.07 -21.27
C ALA A 25 5.03 -10.43 -21.13
N GLU A 26 5.76 -11.48 -21.49
CA GLU A 26 5.30 -12.85 -21.31
C GLU A 26 5.09 -13.17 -19.83
N LYS A 27 4.27 -14.20 -19.57
CA LYS A 27 4.03 -14.65 -18.20
C LYS A 27 5.28 -15.34 -17.67
N GLU A 28 5.70 -14.97 -16.48
CA GLU A 28 6.77 -15.64 -15.76
C GLU A 28 6.15 -16.67 -14.80
N SER A 29 6.65 -17.91 -14.83
CA SER A 29 6.21 -18.98 -13.93
C SER A 29 7.26 -19.19 -12.85
N LEU A 30 6.89 -18.97 -11.60
CA LEU A 30 7.78 -19.08 -10.45
C LEU A 30 7.23 -20.11 -9.46
N THR A 31 8.13 -20.85 -8.81
CA THR A 31 7.77 -21.82 -7.78
C THR A 31 8.48 -21.49 -6.48
N PHE A 32 7.74 -21.53 -5.38
CA PHE A 32 8.23 -21.30 -4.03
C PHE A 32 7.87 -22.47 -3.14
N SER A 33 8.76 -22.79 -2.20
CA SER A 33 8.57 -23.91 -1.26
C SER A 33 7.47 -23.64 -0.23
N ASN A 34 7.18 -22.37 0.08
CA ASN A 34 6.16 -21.99 1.07
C ASN A 34 5.68 -20.53 0.89
N GLU A 35 4.65 -20.15 1.65
CA GLU A 35 4.05 -18.82 1.66
C GLU A 35 5.01 -17.72 2.10
N GLY A 36 5.90 -17.98 3.06
CA GLY A 36 6.90 -17.00 3.50
C GLY A 36 7.83 -16.58 2.37
N LYS A 37 8.38 -17.54 1.61
CA LYS A 37 9.27 -17.25 0.47
C LYS A 37 8.57 -16.50 -0.66
N PHE A 38 7.31 -16.85 -0.92
CA PHE A 38 6.49 -16.09 -1.85
C PHE A 38 6.28 -14.64 -1.39
N LEU A 39 5.98 -14.41 -0.10
CA LEU A 39 5.75 -13.07 0.45
C LEU A 39 7.02 -12.21 0.44
N GLU A 40 8.19 -12.79 0.76
CA GLU A 40 9.50 -12.13 0.63
C GLU A 40 9.75 -11.67 -0.80
N TRP A 41 9.58 -12.58 -1.77
CA TRP A 41 9.72 -12.26 -3.20
C TRP A 41 8.73 -11.18 -3.64
N LYS A 42 7.45 -11.33 -3.27
CA LYS A 42 6.41 -10.35 -3.60
C LYS A 42 6.76 -8.96 -3.08
N LEU A 43 7.23 -8.85 -1.84
CA LEU A 43 7.64 -7.58 -1.24
C LEU A 43 8.82 -6.95 -2.02
N SER A 44 9.79 -7.76 -2.44
CA SER A 44 10.92 -7.27 -3.26
C SER A 44 10.46 -6.70 -4.60
N VAL A 45 9.53 -7.37 -5.29
CA VAL A 45 8.94 -6.89 -6.54
C VAL A 45 8.17 -5.59 -6.32
N GLU A 46 7.37 -5.52 -5.26
CA GLU A 46 6.59 -4.33 -4.93
C GLU A 46 7.46 -3.09 -4.64
N ASN A 47 8.58 -3.28 -3.93
CA ASN A 47 9.52 -2.21 -3.63
C ASN A 47 10.28 -1.76 -4.88
N ASN A 48 10.78 -2.70 -5.69
CA ASN A 48 11.51 -2.40 -6.92
C ASN A 48 10.61 -1.69 -7.95
N ASP A 49 9.38 -2.17 -8.13
CA ASP A 49 8.44 -1.58 -9.08
C ASP A 49 7.77 -0.32 -8.51
N LYS A 50 7.94 0.01 -7.23
CA LYS A 50 7.25 1.11 -6.54
C LYS A 50 5.72 1.00 -6.68
N ASN A 51 5.21 -0.22 -6.47
CA ASN A 51 3.82 -0.58 -6.71
C ASN A 51 3.35 -1.68 -5.74
N ASN A 52 2.04 -1.83 -5.52
CA ASN A 52 1.49 -2.93 -4.72
C ASN A 52 0.58 -3.85 -5.52
N PHE A 53 0.63 -5.13 -5.21
CA PHE A 53 -0.26 -6.19 -5.65
C PHE A 53 -1.21 -6.59 -4.53
N VAL A 54 -2.50 -6.31 -4.72
CA VAL A 54 -3.56 -6.50 -3.72
C VAL A 54 -4.54 -7.58 -4.13
N LEU A 55 -4.97 -8.36 -3.16
CA LEU A 55 -6.02 -9.35 -3.33
C LEU A 55 -7.39 -8.66 -3.43
N LEU A 56 -8.15 -8.91 -4.50
CA LEU A 56 -9.49 -8.33 -4.68
C LEU A 56 -10.62 -9.24 -4.18
N ARG A 57 -10.37 -10.54 -4.10
CA ARG A 57 -11.36 -11.55 -3.68
C ARG A 57 -10.70 -12.56 -2.74
N PRO A 58 -11.43 -13.09 -1.75
CA PRO A 58 -10.92 -14.17 -0.89
C PRO A 58 -10.41 -15.37 -1.71
N LYS A 59 -9.51 -16.17 -1.10
CA LYS A 59 -8.97 -17.39 -1.72
C LYS A 59 -10.13 -18.29 -2.15
N GLY A 60 -10.18 -18.66 -3.42
CA GLY A 60 -11.13 -19.67 -3.91
C GLY A 60 -10.54 -21.06 -3.74
N SER A 61 -11.30 -21.98 -3.15
CA SER A 61 -10.91 -23.39 -3.07
C SER A 61 -11.31 -24.12 -4.36
N THR A 62 -10.41 -24.94 -4.89
CA THR A 62 -10.66 -25.78 -6.07
C THR A 62 -10.82 -27.24 -5.66
N ALA A 63 -11.50 -28.05 -6.49
CA ALA A 63 -11.50 -29.49 -6.35
C ALA A 63 -10.05 -30.01 -6.27
N GLY A 64 -9.73 -30.79 -5.23
CA GLY A 64 -8.36 -31.27 -4.96
C GLY A 64 -7.56 -30.47 -3.92
N GLY A 65 -8.20 -29.59 -3.14
CA GLY A 65 -7.57 -28.93 -1.98
C GLY A 65 -6.62 -27.78 -2.32
N LYS A 66 -6.41 -27.49 -3.60
CA LYS A 66 -5.64 -26.32 -4.05
C LYS A 66 -6.45 -25.05 -3.82
N SER A 67 -5.77 -23.97 -3.43
CA SER A 67 -6.39 -22.64 -3.38
C SER A 67 -5.78 -21.72 -4.43
N ILE A 68 -6.63 -20.93 -5.09
CA ILE A 68 -6.21 -19.98 -6.11
C ILE A 68 -6.53 -18.57 -5.62
N SER A 69 -5.51 -17.71 -5.68
CA SER A 69 -5.60 -16.29 -5.37
C SER A 69 -5.07 -15.49 -6.54
N THR A 70 -5.67 -14.32 -6.82
CA THR A 70 -5.12 -13.41 -7.83
C THR A 70 -4.94 -12.03 -7.23
N PHE A 71 -3.69 -11.61 -7.16
CA PHE A 71 -3.31 -10.26 -6.76
C PHE A 71 -3.23 -9.41 -8.01
N TYR A 72 -3.86 -8.24 -7.97
CA TYR A 72 -3.84 -7.27 -9.06
C TYR A 72 -3.05 -6.05 -8.62
N CYS A 73 -2.46 -5.33 -9.56
CA CYS A 73 -1.99 -3.97 -9.32
C CYS A 73 -3.05 -3.19 -8.53
N PHE A 74 -2.68 -2.54 -7.43
CA PHE A 74 -3.62 -1.79 -6.59
C PHE A 74 -4.27 -0.61 -7.33
N ARG A 75 -3.65 -0.16 -8.43
CA ARG A 75 -4.18 0.83 -9.37
C ARG A 75 -5.26 0.27 -10.30
N ASP A 76 -5.30 -1.05 -10.53
CA ASP A 76 -6.26 -1.72 -11.43
C ASP A 76 -7.71 -1.53 -10.99
N GLY A 77 -8.56 -1.19 -11.96
CA GLY A 77 -10.01 -1.19 -11.87
C GLY A 77 -10.62 0.20 -11.83
N TYR A 78 -11.93 0.21 -11.59
CA TYR A 78 -12.75 1.41 -11.55
C TYR A 78 -13.08 1.77 -10.11
N PHE A 79 -12.93 3.05 -9.78
CA PHE A 79 -13.40 3.59 -8.52
C PHE A 79 -14.93 3.49 -8.49
N LYS A 80 -15.44 2.96 -7.37
CA LYS A 80 -16.86 2.96 -7.08
C LYS A 80 -17.06 3.83 -5.86
N SER A 81 -17.65 5.00 -6.05
CA SER A 81 -18.02 5.87 -4.94
C SER A 81 -19.00 5.13 -4.03
N LYS A 82 -18.86 5.34 -2.72
CA LYS A 82 -19.74 4.79 -1.69
C LYS A 82 -20.12 5.91 -0.72
N GLY A 83 -21.37 5.90 -0.25
CA GLY A 83 -21.90 6.90 0.69
C GLY A 83 -22.73 7.99 0.00
N SER A 84 -23.21 8.95 0.80
CA SER A 84 -24.12 10.03 0.40
C SER A 84 -23.43 11.26 -0.22
N ASN A 85 -22.15 11.16 -0.58
CA ASN A 85 -21.37 12.25 -1.18
C ASN A 85 -21.35 13.57 -0.37
N ILE A 86 -21.52 13.49 0.96
CA ILE A 86 -21.51 14.67 1.85
C ILE A 86 -20.10 15.27 1.99
N ARG A 87 -19.07 14.43 1.91
CA ARG A 87 -17.66 14.85 2.02
C ARG A 87 -17.06 15.00 0.64
N ARG A 88 -16.35 16.11 0.41
CA ARG A 88 -15.53 16.31 -0.80
C ARG A 88 -14.51 15.19 -0.93
N GLU A 89 -14.26 14.78 -2.17
CA GLU A 89 -13.20 13.83 -2.45
C GLU A 89 -11.83 14.40 -2.06
N LYS A 90 -10.91 13.51 -1.71
CA LYS A 90 -9.52 13.89 -1.46
C LYS A 90 -8.91 14.43 -2.75
N ILE A 91 -8.03 15.43 -2.64
CA ILE A 91 -7.27 15.97 -3.79
C ILE A 91 -6.51 14.85 -4.52
N SER A 92 -5.99 13.86 -3.77
CA SER A 92 -5.31 12.70 -4.35
C SER A 92 -6.23 11.81 -5.20
N GLY A 93 -7.55 11.93 -5.07
CA GLY A 93 -8.52 11.05 -5.69
C GLY A 93 -8.40 9.60 -5.22
N SER A 94 -9.00 8.70 -5.99
CA SER A 94 -8.93 7.25 -5.80
C SER A 94 -7.55 6.69 -6.16
N ASN A 95 -7.22 5.54 -5.57
CA ASN A 95 -6.08 4.75 -6.05
C ASN A 95 -6.38 4.06 -7.39
N LYS A 96 -7.64 3.96 -7.81
CA LYS A 96 -8.04 3.31 -9.06
C LYS A 96 -7.85 4.24 -10.24
N ILE A 97 -7.26 3.73 -11.32
CA ILE A 97 -6.99 4.49 -12.56
C ILE A 97 -8.22 4.61 -13.46
N ASN A 98 -9.35 4.00 -13.06
CA ASN A 98 -10.56 3.91 -13.88
C ASN A 98 -10.33 3.25 -15.24
N ALA A 99 -9.45 2.24 -15.23
CA ALA A 99 -9.09 1.40 -16.37
C ALA A 99 -8.49 0.08 -15.85
N HIS A 100 -8.12 -0.82 -16.76
CA HIS A 100 -7.50 -2.09 -16.39
C HIS A 100 -5.99 -2.07 -16.55
N CYS A 101 -5.28 -2.40 -15.47
CA CYS A 101 -3.84 -2.63 -15.53
C CYS A 101 -3.58 -4.13 -15.76
N PRO A 102 -2.71 -4.52 -16.73
CA PRO A 102 -2.42 -5.93 -16.99
C PRO A 102 -1.74 -6.63 -15.82
N ALA A 103 -0.91 -5.89 -15.09
CA ALA A 103 -0.06 -6.45 -14.06
C ALA A 103 -0.85 -7.17 -12.96
N LYS A 104 -0.48 -8.43 -12.74
CA LYS A 104 -1.11 -9.32 -11.76
C LYS A 104 -0.21 -10.50 -11.41
N MET A 105 -0.45 -11.09 -10.24
CA MET A 105 0.13 -12.36 -9.80
C MET A 105 -1.01 -13.34 -9.56
N LYS A 106 -1.06 -14.44 -10.29
CA LYS A 106 -1.97 -15.54 -10.00
C LYS A 106 -1.21 -16.59 -9.21
N VAL A 107 -1.63 -16.82 -7.98
CA VAL A 107 -0.97 -17.65 -6.98
C VAL A 107 -1.80 -18.89 -6.76
N ILE A 108 -1.17 -20.05 -6.93
CA ILE A 108 -1.75 -21.37 -6.74
C ILE A 108 -1.03 -21.99 -5.54
N THR A 109 -1.76 -22.19 -4.45
CA THR A 109 -1.24 -22.85 -3.25
C THR A 109 -1.67 -24.31 -3.27
N HIS A 110 -0.69 -25.21 -3.24
CA HIS A 110 -0.90 -26.64 -3.16
C HIS A 110 -1.11 -27.09 -1.70
N PRO A 111 -1.83 -28.20 -1.46
CA PRO A 111 -1.98 -28.78 -0.13
C PRO A 111 -0.64 -29.12 0.55
N THR A 112 0.41 -29.37 -0.23
CA THR A 112 1.77 -29.63 0.24
C THR A 112 2.46 -28.40 0.83
N GLY A 113 1.89 -27.21 0.66
CA GLY A 113 2.50 -25.93 1.03
C GLY A 113 3.28 -25.24 -0.11
N GLU A 114 3.53 -25.95 -1.21
CA GLU A 114 4.17 -25.40 -2.41
C GLU A 114 3.29 -24.31 -3.06
N ILE A 115 3.94 -23.28 -3.58
CA ILE A 115 3.28 -22.15 -4.24
C ILE A 115 3.80 -21.98 -5.65
N ILE A 116 2.88 -21.93 -6.61
CA ILE A 116 3.16 -21.61 -8.01
C ILE A 116 2.58 -20.23 -8.31
N VAL A 117 3.36 -19.36 -8.94
CA VAL A 117 2.97 -18.00 -9.30
C VAL A 117 3.08 -17.82 -10.82
N GLU A 118 1.97 -17.48 -11.47
CA GLU A 118 1.97 -16.92 -12.83
C GLU A 118 1.99 -15.39 -12.71
N PHE A 119 3.13 -14.77 -13.04
CA PHE A 119 3.38 -13.35 -12.89
C PHE A 119 3.33 -12.61 -14.22
N PHE A 120 2.57 -11.51 -14.24
CA PHE A 120 2.51 -10.55 -15.33
C PHE A 120 2.98 -9.20 -14.78
N LYS A 121 4.17 -8.74 -15.19
CA LYS A 121 4.80 -7.53 -14.64
C LYS A 121 4.39 -6.21 -15.30
N THR A 122 3.94 -6.25 -16.55
CA THR A 122 3.72 -5.03 -17.33
C THR A 122 2.57 -4.18 -16.79
N HIS A 123 2.91 -2.98 -16.31
CA HIS A 123 1.96 -1.94 -15.94
C HIS A 123 1.61 -1.08 -17.15
N VAL A 124 0.31 -0.78 -17.31
CA VAL A 124 -0.19 0.08 -18.38
C VAL A 124 -1.27 0.99 -17.82
N GLY A 125 -1.27 2.24 -18.27
CA GLY A 125 -2.26 3.23 -17.86
C GLY A 125 -1.98 3.88 -16.51
N HIS A 126 -0.77 3.78 -15.98
CA HIS A 126 -0.33 4.60 -14.85
C HIS A 126 1.18 4.60 -14.73
N GLN A 127 1.70 5.60 -14.01
CA GLN A 127 3.06 5.57 -13.48
C GLN A 127 3.07 4.88 -12.12
N ASN A 128 4.24 4.40 -11.72
CA ASN A 128 4.46 3.86 -10.39
C ASN A 128 4.88 5.00 -9.47
N GLU A 129 4.00 5.33 -8.52
CA GLU A 129 4.13 6.49 -7.63
C GLU A 129 4.32 5.99 -6.19
N VAL A 130 5.51 6.19 -5.62
CA VAL A 130 5.84 5.76 -4.24
C VAL A 130 4.81 6.28 -3.23
N GLY A 131 4.38 7.54 -3.36
CA GLY A 131 3.38 8.14 -2.45
C GLY A 131 1.99 7.48 -2.49
N ARG A 132 1.68 6.70 -3.54
CA ARG A 132 0.44 5.93 -3.63
C ARG A 132 0.52 4.58 -2.94
N MET A 133 1.73 4.05 -2.76
CA MET A 133 1.93 2.74 -2.16
C MET A 133 1.36 2.68 -0.73
N ARG A 134 1.03 1.46 -0.31
CA ARG A 134 0.66 1.16 1.08
C ARG A 134 1.94 0.92 1.87
N LEU A 135 1.90 1.33 3.13
CA LEU A 135 2.90 0.88 4.11
C LEU A 135 2.77 -0.64 4.27
N SER A 136 3.91 -1.31 4.43
CA SER A 136 3.96 -2.73 4.74
C SER A 136 3.33 -3.01 6.11
N LYS A 137 3.07 -4.28 6.39
CA LYS A 137 2.52 -4.66 7.69
C LYS A 137 3.53 -4.34 8.80
N GLU A 138 4.79 -4.63 8.54
CA GLU A 138 5.92 -4.45 9.45
C GLU A 138 6.13 -2.96 9.77
N GLU A 139 6.11 -2.10 8.76
CA GLU A 139 6.20 -0.64 8.94
C GLU A 139 5.04 -0.10 9.78
N ARG A 140 3.82 -0.58 9.54
CA ARG A 140 2.64 -0.17 10.32
C ARG A 140 2.73 -0.65 11.77
N GLU A 141 3.25 -1.85 12.00
CA GLU A 141 3.45 -2.40 13.34
C GLU A 141 4.54 -1.64 14.11
N GLU A 142 5.64 -1.24 13.45
CA GLU A 142 6.67 -0.39 14.04
C GLU A 142 6.08 0.95 14.51
N ILE A 143 5.31 1.63 13.65
CA ILE A 143 4.66 2.90 13.99
C ILE A 143 3.62 2.69 15.10
N ALA A 144 2.84 1.61 15.07
CA ALA A 144 1.88 1.28 16.10
C ALA A 144 2.54 1.07 17.47
N LYS A 145 3.71 0.42 17.53
CA LYS A 145 4.51 0.28 18.76
C LYS A 145 4.93 1.65 19.29
N ASN A 146 5.45 2.54 18.44
CA ASN A 146 5.83 3.89 18.84
C ASN A 146 4.65 4.69 19.41
N ILE A 147 3.46 4.57 18.79
CA ILE A 147 2.24 5.20 19.29
C ILE A 147 1.85 4.61 20.67
N ALA A 148 1.91 3.29 20.83
CA ALA A 148 1.58 2.61 22.09
C ALA A 148 2.55 3.02 23.23
N SER A 149 3.81 3.30 22.90
CA SER A 149 4.81 3.86 23.80
C SER A 149 4.63 5.36 24.08
N LYS A 150 3.50 5.96 23.67
CA LYS A 150 3.17 7.39 23.85
C LYS A 150 4.19 8.35 23.23
N ILE A 151 4.93 7.92 22.21
CA ILE A 151 5.84 8.81 21.49
C ILE A 151 5.02 9.85 20.71
N PRO A 152 5.33 11.17 20.85
CA PRO A 152 4.62 12.20 20.11
C PRO A 152 4.72 11.98 18.59
N PHE A 153 3.62 12.24 17.87
CA PHE A 153 3.57 12.01 16.42
C PHE A 153 4.65 12.78 15.67
N GLN A 154 5.01 13.97 16.13
CA GLN A 154 6.08 14.76 15.52
C GLN A 154 7.42 14.05 15.62
N ASN A 155 7.76 13.52 16.80
CA ASN A 155 8.99 12.75 17.02
C ASN A 155 9.01 11.47 16.18
N ILE A 156 7.87 10.79 16.00
CA ILE A 156 7.78 9.63 15.09
C ILE A 156 8.14 10.04 13.66
N LEU A 157 7.60 11.16 13.16
CA LEU A 157 7.90 11.66 11.82
C LEU A 157 9.36 12.09 11.68
N ASP A 158 9.90 12.78 12.68
CA ASP A 158 11.27 13.27 12.65
C ASP A 158 12.27 12.11 12.69
N ASN A 159 12.02 11.07 13.50
CA ASN A 159 12.83 9.86 13.52
C ASN A 159 12.84 9.12 12.19
N ILE A 160 11.70 9.06 11.48
CA ILE A 160 11.64 8.46 10.15
C ILE A 160 12.46 9.28 9.15
N ARG A 161 12.38 10.61 9.23
CA ARG A 161 13.12 11.53 8.34
C ARG A 161 14.62 11.57 8.62
N THR A 162 15.05 11.40 9.87
CA THR A 162 16.48 11.35 10.21
C THR A 162 17.11 10.01 9.88
N SER A 163 16.31 8.95 9.79
CA SER A 163 16.74 7.62 9.37
C SER A 163 16.81 7.44 7.85
N LEU A 164 16.59 8.51 7.07
CA LEU A 164 16.71 8.48 5.62
C LEU A 164 18.18 8.25 5.25
N SER A 165 18.46 7.12 4.61
CA SER A 165 19.71 6.96 3.87
C SER A 165 19.65 7.76 2.56
N ASN A 166 20.80 8.03 1.94
CA ASN A 166 20.88 8.66 0.61
C ASN A 166 20.35 7.77 -0.53
N ASP A 167 19.63 6.69 -0.21
CA ASP A 167 19.06 5.76 -1.19
C ASP A 167 17.72 6.24 -1.73
N GLU A 168 17.17 5.47 -2.67
CA GLU A 168 15.87 5.76 -3.29
C GLU A 168 14.74 5.90 -2.26
N VAL A 169 13.95 6.97 -2.41
CA VAL A 169 12.77 7.26 -1.57
C VAL A 169 11.77 6.10 -1.57
N GLN A 170 11.46 5.61 -0.38
CA GLN A 170 10.49 4.55 -0.09
C GLN A 170 9.16 5.11 0.43
N ARG A 171 8.13 4.26 0.52
CA ARG A 171 6.82 4.68 1.02
C ARG A 171 6.88 5.16 2.48
N ARG A 172 7.70 4.55 3.33
CA ARG A 172 7.86 4.96 4.73
C ARG A 172 8.36 6.40 4.87
N ASP A 173 9.16 6.87 3.94
CA ASP A 173 9.76 8.21 3.98
C ASP A 173 8.71 9.32 3.76
N LEU A 174 7.58 8.95 3.14
CA LEU A 174 6.45 9.83 2.82
C LEU A 174 5.31 9.72 3.84
N ILE A 175 5.58 9.24 5.06
CA ILE A 175 4.57 9.14 6.11
C ILE A 175 4.08 10.53 6.52
N THR A 176 2.76 10.65 6.64
CA THR A 176 2.09 11.88 7.09
C THR A 176 1.49 11.71 8.49
N ARG A 177 1.17 12.83 9.14
CA ARG A 177 0.37 12.81 10.39
C ARG A 177 -0.96 12.06 10.22
N GLN A 178 -1.56 12.12 9.02
CA GLN A 178 -2.80 11.40 8.75
C GLN A 178 -2.58 9.89 8.68
N ASP A 179 -1.44 9.44 8.17
CA ASP A 179 -1.07 8.01 8.17
C ASP A 179 -0.94 7.49 9.60
N ILE A 180 -0.24 8.22 10.47
CA ILE A 180 -0.11 7.87 11.90
C ILE A 180 -1.48 7.81 12.58
N LYS A 181 -2.37 8.78 12.33
CA LYS A 181 -3.77 8.76 12.83
C LYS A 181 -4.56 7.55 12.33
N ASN A 182 -4.41 7.20 11.06
CA ASN A 182 -5.07 6.03 10.48
C ASN A 182 -4.54 4.75 11.13
N ILE A 183 -3.23 4.62 11.33
CA ILE A 183 -2.61 3.47 12.01
C ILE A 183 -3.12 3.38 13.46
N ALA A 184 -3.08 4.48 14.23
CA ALA A 184 -3.60 4.49 15.59
C ALA A 184 -5.03 3.97 15.67
N ARG A 185 -5.91 4.44 14.77
CA ARG A 185 -7.29 3.96 14.67
C ARG A 185 -7.36 2.47 14.30
N ASP A 186 -6.62 2.04 13.29
CA ASP A 186 -6.68 0.66 12.78
C ASP A 186 -6.15 -0.36 13.82
N TYR A 187 -5.25 0.06 14.72
CA TYR A 187 -4.75 -0.73 15.86
C TYR A 187 -5.48 -0.44 17.18
N ASN A 188 -6.57 0.35 17.14
CA ASN A 188 -7.38 0.73 18.31
C ASN A 188 -6.57 1.36 19.47
N LEU A 189 -5.54 2.14 19.14
CA LEU A 189 -4.67 2.83 20.09
C LEU A 189 -5.32 4.14 20.54
N LYS A 190 -5.44 4.34 21.86
CA LYS A 190 -5.92 5.59 22.43
C LYS A 190 -4.82 6.65 22.28
N VAL A 191 -5.04 7.58 21.35
CA VAL A 191 -4.20 8.77 21.25
C VAL A 191 -4.63 9.72 22.36
N GLU A 192 -4.03 9.60 23.54
CA GLU A 192 -4.13 10.61 24.59
C GLU A 192 -3.33 11.84 24.14
N GLY A 193 -3.94 12.65 23.28
CA GLY A 193 -3.34 13.84 22.72
C GLY A 193 -4.45 14.82 22.38
N VAL A 194 -4.58 15.83 23.24
CA VAL A 194 -5.60 16.87 23.18
C VAL A 194 -5.69 17.47 21.77
N ARG A 195 -6.91 17.64 21.27
CA ARG A 195 -7.16 18.49 20.10
C ARG A 195 -6.87 19.94 20.49
N HIS A 196 -5.63 20.39 20.40
CA HIS A 196 -5.35 21.81 20.38
C HIS A 196 -5.30 22.28 18.93
N ASN A 197 -6.13 23.28 18.62
CA ASN A 197 -6.22 23.90 17.30
C ASN A 197 -4.97 24.71 16.91
N ASN A 198 -3.95 24.78 17.76
CA ASN A 198 -2.75 25.59 17.55
C ASN A 198 -1.50 24.84 18.05
N ASP A 199 -0.63 24.45 17.11
CA ASP A 199 0.57 23.63 17.36
C ASP A 199 1.63 24.36 18.22
N SER A 200 1.55 25.69 18.38
CA SER A 200 2.48 26.48 19.20
C SER A 200 2.31 26.25 20.70
N THR A 201 1.10 25.88 21.15
CA THR A 201 0.80 25.76 22.58
C THR A 201 1.28 24.43 23.17
N SER A 202 1.39 23.38 22.35
CA SER A 202 1.83 22.06 22.85
C SER A 202 3.32 22.00 23.16
N VAL A 203 4.13 22.77 22.42
CA VAL A 203 5.57 22.87 22.66
C VAL A 203 5.83 23.62 23.97
N HIS A 204 5.08 24.69 24.24
CA HIS A 204 5.21 25.46 25.48
C HIS A 204 4.92 24.61 26.72
N SER A 205 3.82 23.85 26.72
CA SER A 205 3.49 22.99 27.86
C SER A 205 4.51 21.86 28.08
N TRP A 206 5.08 21.29 27.02
CA TRP A 206 6.13 20.26 27.14
C TRP A 206 7.44 20.84 27.68
N VAL A 207 7.82 22.05 27.25
CA VAL A 207 9.01 22.75 27.77
C VAL A 207 8.85 23.12 29.24
N GLU A 208 7.66 23.56 29.67
CA GLU A 208 7.36 23.83 31.08
C GLU A 208 7.37 22.56 31.95
N GLU A 209 6.91 21.44 31.41
CA GLU A 209 6.91 20.14 32.09
C GLU A 209 8.34 19.60 32.26
N MET A 210 9.19 19.74 31.22
CA MET A 210 10.62 19.42 31.30
C MET A 210 11.38 20.33 32.27
N GLN A 211 11.06 21.63 32.35
CA GLN A 211 11.67 22.56 33.29
C GLN A 211 11.31 22.27 34.76
N LYS A 212 10.15 21.65 35.01
CA LYS A 212 9.76 21.20 36.36
C LYS A 212 10.49 19.92 36.79
N MET A 213 10.82 19.03 35.85
CA MET A 213 11.54 17.78 36.15
C MET A 213 13.04 17.98 36.44
N VAL A 214 13.64 19.07 35.96
CA VAL A 214 15.09 19.37 36.18
C VAL A 214 15.34 20.11 37.51
N ARG A 215 14.29 20.50 38.24
CA ARG A 215 14.39 21.23 39.53
C ARG A 215 14.10 20.37 40.77
N LEU A 216 14.09 19.05 40.63
CA LEU A 216 14.07 18.07 41.73
C LEU A 216 15.36 17.26 41.68
#